data_AF-D3F0J6-F1
#
_entry.id   AF-D3F0J6-F1
#
_cell.length_a   1.000
_cell.length_b   1.000
_cell.length_c   1.000
_cell.angle_alpha   90.00
_cell.angle_beta   90.00
_cell.angle_gamma   90.00
#
_symmetry.space_group_name_H-M   'P 1'
#
loop_
_entity.id
_entity.type
_entity.pdbx_description
1 polymer ?
#
loop_
_entity_poly.entity_id
_entity_poly.type
_entity_poly.pdbx_seq_one_letter_code
_entity_poly.pdbx_strand_id
1 'polypeptide(L)'
;MPELALRTLRSERTALIGWCLSTVALVAVVLAFWPSIDGNDALTRSFSDLPPSVQSAVGLSDLGTPAGYLQGQLFSTLAPLLFLSFAIGRGARAIAGEEERGTMDLLLATPIRRARVVVEQALSIAAGLLLLALAQWLTLVLVGPLFDIGIPAGRFAAATAGSVGLGLLYGGIALCLSAATGRRGLSLGVAAGLAGAGFLYTSIAPFVTALDDHLGFSPFQWAYGDDPVRTGVDWGDLALLTGGGLLFAALAALLFDRRDVR
;
A
#
# COMPACT_ATOMS: atom_id res chain seq x y z
N MET A 1 6.07 15.72 32.09
CA MET A 1 6.21 15.88 30.61
C MET A 1 7.01 14.77 29.91
N PRO A 2 8.14 14.22 30.42
CA PRO A 2 8.89 13.19 29.67
C PRO A 2 8.17 11.85 29.52
N GLU A 3 7.30 11.47 30.46
CA GLU A 3 6.59 10.18 30.42
C GLU A 3 5.55 10.09 29.28
N LEU A 4 4.89 11.19 28.93
CA LEU A 4 3.94 11.23 27.81
C LEU A 4 4.66 11.10 26.46
N ALA A 5 5.73 11.87 26.26
CA ALA A 5 6.54 11.79 25.04
C ALA A 5 7.14 10.38 24.84
N LEU A 6 7.65 9.75 25.90
CA LEU A 6 8.18 8.39 25.85
C LEU A 6 7.09 7.34 25.58
N ARG A 7 5.89 7.51 26.15
CA ARG A 7 4.75 6.61 25.87
C ARG A 7 4.28 6.72 24.42
N THR A 8 4.17 7.92 23.86
CA THR A 8 3.78 8.12 22.45
C THR A 8 4.82 7.53 21.51
N LEU A 9 6.11 7.79 21.74
CA LEU A 9 7.19 7.21 20.94
C LEU A 9 7.23 5.69 21.04
N ARG A 10 7.00 5.11 22.23
CA ARG A 10 6.91 3.65 22.40
C ARG A 10 5.70 3.07 21.70
N SER A 11 4.53 3.69 21.84
CA SER A 11 3.29 3.26 21.18
C SER A 11 3.44 3.21 19.66
N GLU A 12 4.00 4.26 19.06
CA GLU A 12 4.26 4.33 17.62
C GLU A 12 5.26 3.27 17.18
N ARG A 13 6.35 3.07 17.94
CA ARG A 13 7.35 2.02 17.65
C ARG A 13 6.77 0.62 17.75
N THR A 14 6.02 0.32 18.80
CA THR A 14 5.41 -1.01 18.98
C THR A 14 4.40 -1.31 17.89
N ALA A 15 3.58 -0.33 17.51
CA ALA A 15 2.65 -0.48 16.39
C ALA A 15 3.40 -0.76 15.08
N LEU A 16 4.47 -0.01 14.80
CA LEU A 16 5.27 -0.19 13.59
C LEU A 16 5.99 -1.54 13.56
N ILE A 17 6.55 -2.00 14.69
CA ILE A 17 7.12 -3.35 14.83
C ILE A 17 6.06 -4.41 14.54
N GLY A 18 4.84 -4.22 15.06
CA GLY A 18 3.70 -5.08 14.77
C GLY A 18 3.44 -5.18 13.26
N TRP A 19 3.36 -4.04 12.56
CA TRP A 19 3.17 -4.03 11.11
C TRP A 19 4.32 -4.69 10.33
N CYS A 20 5.57 -4.42 10.69
CA CYS A 20 6.72 -5.08 10.07
C CYS A 20 6.67 -6.59 10.30
N LEU A 21 6.41 -7.04 11.53
CA LEU A 21 6.31 -8.45 11.86
C LEU A 21 5.16 -9.13 11.12
N SER A 22 4.00 -8.48 11.02
CA SER A 22 2.87 -8.96 10.21
C SER A 22 3.23 -9.05 8.74
N THR A 23 3.99 -8.10 8.21
CA THR A 23 4.47 -8.12 6.81
C THR A 23 5.40 -9.30 6.58
N VAL A 24 6.40 -9.50 7.44
CA VAL A 24 7.33 -10.63 7.38
C VAL A 24 6.57 -11.95 7.47
N ALA A 25 5.66 -12.07 8.44
CA ALA A 25 4.88 -13.28 8.64
C ALA A 25 3.98 -13.59 7.43
N LEU A 26 3.27 -12.59 6.90
CA LEU A 26 2.41 -12.73 5.72
C LEU A 26 3.22 -13.22 4.52
N VAL A 27 4.34 -12.55 4.21
CA VAL A 27 5.20 -12.91 3.07
C VAL A 27 5.80 -14.30 3.27
N ALA A 28 6.28 -14.62 4.47
CA ALA A 28 6.81 -15.95 4.78
C ALA A 28 5.76 -17.06 4.62
N VAL A 29 4.51 -16.81 5.01
CA VAL A 29 3.40 -17.76 4.82
C VAL A 29 3.10 -17.96 3.34
N VAL A 30 3.05 -16.89 2.54
CA VAL A 30 2.85 -16.98 1.09
C VAL A 30 3.97 -17.78 0.44
N LEU A 31 5.23 -17.53 0.81
CA LEU A 31 6.37 -18.28 0.30
C LEU A 31 6.33 -19.75 0.72
N ALA A 32 6.01 -20.04 1.99
CA ALA A 32 5.91 -21.40 2.51
C ALA A 32 4.82 -22.24 1.86
N PHE A 33 3.82 -21.59 1.25
CA PHE A 33 2.75 -22.26 0.53
C PHE A 33 3.12 -22.61 -0.92
N TRP A 34 4.19 -22.02 -1.47
CA TRP A 34 4.64 -22.28 -2.85
C TRP A 34 4.85 -23.78 -3.18
N PRO A 35 5.51 -24.59 -2.35
CA PRO A 35 5.73 -26.02 -2.63
C PRO A 35 4.45 -26.86 -2.73
N SER A 36 3.30 -26.36 -2.25
CA SER A 36 2.01 -27.04 -2.41
C SER A 36 1.41 -26.87 -3.80
N ILE A 37 1.86 -25.85 -4.53
CA ILE A 37 1.45 -25.49 -5.88
C ILE A 37 2.49 -26.02 -6.88
N ASP A 38 3.77 -25.82 -6.57
CA ASP A 38 4.88 -26.33 -7.36
C ASP A 38 4.83 -27.86 -7.45
N GLY A 39 4.94 -28.40 -8.66
CA GLY A 39 4.83 -29.85 -8.92
C GLY A 39 3.41 -30.45 -8.85
N ASN A 40 2.36 -29.65 -8.67
CA ASN A 40 0.98 -30.13 -8.76
C ASN A 40 0.45 -30.06 -10.21
N ASP A 41 0.74 -31.09 -11.00
CA ASP A 41 0.34 -31.21 -12.40
C ASP A 41 -1.18 -31.09 -12.60
N ALA A 42 -1.98 -31.58 -11.66
CA ALA A 42 -3.44 -31.54 -11.76
C ALA A 42 -3.97 -30.11 -11.62
N LEU A 43 -3.43 -29.32 -10.68
CA LEU A 43 -3.74 -27.90 -10.56
C LEU A 43 -3.27 -27.14 -11.81
N THR A 44 -2.04 -27.37 -12.26
CA THR A 44 -1.46 -26.68 -13.41
C THR A 44 -2.27 -26.91 -14.69
N ARG A 45 -2.69 -28.16 -14.95
CA ARG A 45 -3.58 -28.49 -16.09
C ARG A 45 -4.96 -27.85 -15.97
N SER A 46 -5.55 -27.87 -14.78
CA SER A 46 -6.86 -27.23 -14.54
C SER A 46 -6.82 -25.73 -14.81
N PHE A 47 -5.67 -25.07 -14.57
CA PHE A 47 -5.50 -23.65 -14.87
C PHE A 47 -5.22 -23.37 -16.35
N SER A 48 -4.42 -24.21 -17.02
CA SER A 48 -4.14 -24.05 -18.46
C SER A 48 -5.39 -24.22 -19.33
N ASP A 49 -6.37 -24.99 -18.86
CA ASP A 49 -7.63 -25.25 -19.56
C ASP A 49 -8.64 -24.10 -19.46
N LEU A 50 -8.38 -23.08 -18.62
CA LEU A 50 -9.23 -21.90 -18.52
C LEU A 50 -9.07 -21.00 -19.76
N PRO A 51 -10.13 -20.30 -20.22
CA PRO A 51 -10.00 -19.31 -21.30
C PRO A 51 -8.95 -18.24 -20.96
N PRO A 52 -8.17 -17.74 -21.94
CA PRO A 52 -7.16 -16.71 -21.70
C PRO A 52 -7.73 -15.48 -20.98
N SER A 53 -8.95 -15.07 -21.32
CA SER A 53 -9.66 -13.97 -20.65
C SER A 53 -9.89 -14.20 -19.15
N VAL A 54 -10.13 -15.45 -18.74
CA VAL A 54 -10.30 -15.82 -17.32
C VAL A 54 -8.94 -15.89 -16.62
N GLN A 55 -7.90 -16.40 -17.29
CA GLN A 55 -6.55 -16.45 -16.76
C GLN A 55 -5.99 -15.04 -16.51
N SER A 56 -6.16 -14.12 -17.47
CA SER A 56 -5.74 -12.73 -17.36
C SER A 56 -6.48 -12.00 -16.23
N ALA A 57 -7.79 -12.19 -16.14
CA ALA A 57 -8.62 -11.37 -15.27
C ALA A 57 -8.65 -11.81 -13.80
N VAL A 58 -8.30 -13.06 -13.50
CA VAL A 58 -8.06 -13.50 -12.11
C VAL A 58 -6.57 -13.33 -11.73
N GLY A 59 -5.73 -12.77 -12.62
CA GLY A 59 -4.29 -12.67 -12.41
C GLY A 59 -3.61 -14.04 -12.31
N LEU A 60 -4.27 -15.08 -12.85
CA LEU A 60 -3.87 -16.48 -12.80
C LEU A 60 -3.07 -16.91 -14.04
N SER A 61 -2.69 -15.95 -14.89
CA SER A 61 -1.76 -16.25 -15.96
C SER A 61 -0.47 -16.77 -15.33
N ASP A 62 -0.26 -18.08 -15.47
CA ASP A 62 0.99 -18.74 -15.14
C ASP A 62 1.25 -18.89 -13.61
N LEU A 63 0.21 -19.18 -12.81
CA LEU A 63 0.33 -19.54 -11.37
C LEU A 63 1.27 -20.73 -11.12
N GLY A 64 1.47 -21.58 -12.11
CA GLY A 64 2.44 -22.69 -12.05
C GLY A 64 3.90 -22.23 -12.04
N THR A 65 4.15 -20.92 -12.16
CA THR A 65 5.49 -20.33 -12.03
C THR A 65 5.62 -19.49 -10.76
N PRO A 66 6.84 -19.39 -10.16
CA PRO A 66 7.08 -18.58 -8.99
C PRO A 66 6.67 -17.11 -9.17
N ALA A 67 6.88 -16.56 -10.37
CA ALA A 67 6.58 -15.16 -10.68
C ALA A 67 5.07 -14.91 -10.76
N GLY A 68 4.33 -15.77 -11.47
CA GLY A 68 2.86 -15.66 -11.56
C GLY A 68 2.18 -15.85 -10.22
N TYR A 69 2.66 -16.80 -9.41
CA TYR A 69 2.15 -17.01 -8.05
C TYR A 69 2.34 -15.79 -7.15
N LEU A 70 3.55 -15.24 -7.08
CA LEU A 70 3.80 -14.06 -6.26
C LEU A 70 3.08 -12.82 -6.79
N GLN A 71 3.02 -12.64 -8.11
CA GLN A 71 2.26 -11.54 -8.70
C GLN A 71 0.79 -11.63 -8.32
N GLY A 72 0.12 -12.77 -8.54
CA GLY A 72 -1.31 -12.91 -8.27
C GLY A 72 -1.66 -12.87 -6.78
N GLN A 73 -0.96 -13.64 -5.93
CA GLN A 73 -1.31 -13.77 -4.52
C GLN A 73 -0.76 -12.63 -3.67
N LEU A 74 0.52 -12.33 -3.81
CA LEU A 74 1.17 -11.33 -2.96
C LEU A 74 0.93 -9.92 -3.51
N PHE A 75 1.35 -9.64 -4.73
CA PHE A 75 1.43 -8.26 -5.23
C PHE A 75 0.11 -7.69 -5.73
N SER A 76 -0.75 -8.50 -6.35
CA SER A 76 -2.06 -8.02 -6.80
C SER A 76 -3.07 -7.88 -5.67
N THR A 77 -2.92 -8.63 -4.56
CA THR A 77 -3.96 -8.71 -3.51
C THR A 77 -3.44 -8.39 -2.11
N LEU A 78 -2.57 -9.23 -1.55
CA LEU A 78 -2.25 -9.20 -0.12
C LEU A 78 -1.35 -8.02 0.29
N ALA A 79 -0.31 -7.73 -0.49
CA ALA A 79 0.61 -6.64 -0.23
C ALA A 79 -0.06 -5.26 -0.37
N PRO A 80 -0.85 -4.97 -1.43
CA PRO A 80 -1.62 -3.73 -1.51
C PRO A 80 -2.55 -3.57 -0.31
N LEU A 81 -3.30 -4.62 0.06
CA LEU A 81 -4.21 -4.58 1.18
C LEU A 81 -3.50 -4.19 2.48
N LEU A 82 -2.34 -4.79 2.76
CA LEU A 82 -1.55 -4.50 3.96
C LEU A 82 -0.98 -3.07 3.95
N PHE A 83 -0.39 -2.64 2.83
CA PHE A 83 0.20 -1.30 2.68
C PHE A 83 -0.86 -0.19 2.73
N LEU A 84 -2.00 -0.40 2.07
CA LEU A 84 -3.16 0.50 2.11
C LEU A 84 -3.72 0.59 3.52
N SER A 85 -3.91 -0.55 4.21
CA SER A 85 -4.42 -0.57 5.58
C SER A 85 -3.51 0.22 6.54
N PHE A 86 -2.19 0.05 6.41
CA PHE A 86 -1.22 0.84 7.16
C PHE A 86 -1.32 2.33 6.83
N ALA A 87 -1.16 2.70 5.55
CA ALA A 87 -1.06 4.09 5.13
C ALA A 87 -2.35 4.88 5.34
N ILE A 88 -3.51 4.30 4.98
CA ILE A 88 -4.83 4.92 5.18
C ILE A 88 -5.12 5.07 6.66
N GLY A 89 -4.84 4.03 7.46
CA GLY A 89 -5.01 4.08 8.91
C GLY A 89 -4.17 5.17 9.59
N ARG A 90 -2.93 5.34 9.13
CA ARG A 90 -1.98 6.34 9.64
C ARG A 90 -2.34 7.75 9.16
N GLY A 91 -2.67 7.93 7.88
CA GLY A 91 -3.13 9.20 7.30
C GLY A 91 -4.43 9.70 7.90
N ALA A 92 -5.39 8.79 8.17
CA ALA A 92 -6.65 9.16 8.81
C ALA A 92 -6.48 9.64 10.26
N ARG A 93 -5.48 9.13 10.98
CA ARG A 93 -5.16 9.53 12.36
C ARG A 93 -4.25 10.75 12.46
N ALA A 94 -3.51 11.07 11.41
CA ALA A 94 -2.43 12.07 11.43
C ALA A 94 -2.84 13.44 11.98
N ILE A 95 -4.00 13.96 11.57
CA ILE A 95 -4.54 15.24 12.05
C ILE A 95 -5.78 15.02 12.91
N ALA A 96 -6.79 14.33 12.35
CA ALA A 96 -8.05 14.07 13.04
C ALA A 96 -7.90 13.28 14.36
N GLY A 97 -6.88 12.40 14.46
CA GLY A 97 -6.63 11.65 15.69
C GLY A 97 -6.09 12.51 16.83
N GLU A 98 -5.35 13.58 16.53
CA GLU A 98 -4.86 14.54 17.51
C GLU A 98 -5.97 15.53 17.92
N GLU A 99 -6.89 15.87 17.00
CA GLU A 99 -8.12 16.62 17.34
C GLU A 99 -9.04 15.79 18.26
N GLU A 100 -9.30 14.52 17.93
CA GLU A 100 -10.14 13.62 18.74
C GLU A 100 -9.59 13.39 20.16
N ARG A 101 -8.27 13.49 20.34
CA ARG A 101 -7.59 13.35 21.64
C ARG A 101 -7.51 14.67 22.43
N GLY A 102 -7.94 15.79 21.84
CA GLY A 102 -7.78 17.11 22.44
C GLY A 102 -6.32 17.54 22.60
N THR A 103 -5.39 16.92 21.88
CA THR A 103 -3.94 17.21 21.94
C THR A 103 -3.50 18.24 20.90
N MET A 104 -4.39 18.59 19.96
CA MET A 104 -4.11 19.55 18.89
C MET A 104 -3.73 20.94 19.43
N ASP A 105 -4.40 21.42 20.48
CA ASP A 105 -4.10 22.71 21.11
C ASP A 105 -2.71 22.75 21.74
N LEU A 106 -2.27 21.63 22.31
CA LEU A 106 -0.92 21.51 22.89
C LEU A 106 0.16 21.51 21.80
N LEU A 107 -0.12 20.92 20.64
CA LEU A 107 0.75 20.94 19.46
C LEU A 107 0.82 22.35 18.86
N LEU A 108 -0.31 23.03 18.70
CA LEU A 108 -0.37 24.39 18.14
C LEU A 108 0.08 25.49 19.11
N ALA A 109 0.13 25.21 20.42
CA ALA A 109 0.72 26.12 21.41
C ALA A 109 2.25 26.23 21.27
N THR A 110 2.89 25.27 20.59
CA THR A 110 4.30 25.43 20.19
C THR A 110 4.41 26.27 18.91
N PRO A 111 5.49 27.05 18.71
CA PRO A 111 5.66 27.95 17.56
C PRO A 111 5.98 27.17 16.26
N ILE A 112 5.24 26.11 15.98
CA ILE A 112 5.37 25.24 14.82
C ILE A 112 4.32 25.66 13.79
N ARG A 113 4.75 25.87 12.55
CA ARG A 113 3.82 26.16 11.44
C ARG A 113 2.94 24.95 11.17
N ARG A 114 1.64 25.16 10.95
CA ARG A 114 0.67 24.11 10.63
C ARG A 114 1.08 23.23 9.45
N ALA A 115 1.63 23.83 8.40
CA ALA A 115 2.18 23.11 7.26
C ALA A 115 3.32 22.15 7.64
N ARG A 116 4.15 22.50 8.64
CA ARG A 116 5.23 21.63 9.12
C ARG A 116 4.68 20.37 9.79
N VAL A 117 3.59 20.49 10.56
CA VAL A 117 2.91 19.33 11.16
C VAL A 117 2.46 18.35 10.08
N VAL A 118 1.81 18.84 9.01
CA VAL A 118 1.35 17.98 7.90
C VAL A 118 2.53 17.33 7.18
N VAL A 119 3.61 18.07 6.91
CA VAL A 119 4.82 17.52 6.28
C VAL A 119 5.45 16.44 7.15
N GLU A 120 5.57 16.65 8.46
CA GLU A 120 6.10 15.64 9.39
C GLU A 120 5.23 14.38 9.42
N GLN A 121 3.90 14.52 9.33
CA GLN A 121 2.99 13.38 9.21
C GLN A 121 3.14 12.64 7.88
N ALA A 122 3.26 13.36 6.76
CA ALA A 122 3.48 12.77 5.45
C ALA A 122 4.82 12.00 5.39
N LEU A 123 5.90 12.60 5.91
CA LEU A 123 7.20 11.94 6.03
C LEU A 123 7.15 10.71 6.94
N SER A 124 6.37 10.79 8.02
CA SER A 124 6.16 9.66 8.93
C SER A 124 5.47 8.49 8.21
N ILE A 125 4.41 8.75 7.43
CA ILE A 125 3.72 7.74 6.60
C ILE A 125 4.71 7.12 5.60
N ALA A 126 5.46 7.95 4.87
CA ALA A 126 6.44 7.49 3.90
C ALA A 126 7.53 6.62 4.55
N ALA A 127 8.11 7.04 5.68
CA ALA A 127 9.10 6.27 6.41
C ALA A 127 8.55 4.92 6.89
N GLY A 128 7.30 4.90 7.36
CA GLY A 128 6.62 3.66 7.74
C GLY A 128 6.46 2.71 6.55
N LEU A 129 5.98 3.22 5.41
CA LEU A 129 5.85 2.43 4.17
C LEU A 129 7.20 1.88 3.69
N LEU A 130 8.27 2.66 3.78
CA LEU A 130 9.62 2.21 3.42
C LEU A 130 10.13 1.10 4.35
N LEU A 131 9.77 1.13 5.64
CA LEU A 131 10.13 0.05 6.57
C LEU A 131 9.35 -1.23 6.31
N LEU A 132 8.05 -1.13 6.00
CA LEU A 132 7.24 -2.26 5.55
C LEU A 132 7.79 -2.83 4.22
N ALA A 133 8.15 -1.96 3.28
CA ALA A 133 8.78 -2.34 2.01
C ALA A 133 10.10 -3.05 2.22
N LEU A 134 10.97 -2.53 3.09
CA LEU A 134 12.23 -3.17 3.42
C LEU A 134 12.01 -4.53 4.07
N ALA A 135 11.05 -4.64 4.99
CA ALA A 135 10.69 -5.91 5.62
C ALA A 135 10.20 -6.93 4.58
N GLN A 136 9.24 -6.55 3.73
CA GLN A 136 8.73 -7.39 2.64
C GLN A 136 9.85 -7.84 1.70
N TRP A 137 10.65 -6.89 1.21
CA TRP A 137 11.73 -7.15 0.26
C TRP A 137 12.81 -8.06 0.86
N LEU A 138 13.23 -7.80 2.09
CA LEU A 138 14.19 -8.67 2.78
C LEU A 138 13.63 -10.08 2.98
N THR A 139 12.35 -10.23 3.36
CA THR A 139 11.74 -11.55 3.46
C THR A 139 11.75 -12.27 2.11
N LEU A 140 11.37 -11.60 1.02
CA LEU A 140 11.41 -12.21 -0.32
C LEU A 140 12.82 -12.66 -0.72
N VAL A 141 13.83 -11.81 -0.50
CA VAL A 141 15.22 -12.11 -0.87
C VAL A 141 15.86 -13.19 0.00
N LEU A 142 15.58 -13.19 1.30
CA LEU A 142 16.23 -14.11 2.25
C LEU A 142 15.49 -15.45 2.39
N VAL A 143 14.16 -15.44 2.30
CA VAL A 143 13.32 -16.63 2.49
C VAL A 143 12.92 -17.26 1.15
N GLY A 144 12.76 -16.47 0.08
CA GLY A 144 12.42 -16.97 -1.25
C GLY A 144 13.31 -18.12 -1.75
N PRO A 145 14.65 -18.04 -1.61
CA PRO A 145 15.55 -19.12 -2.01
C PRO A 145 15.34 -20.45 -1.26
N LEU A 146 14.74 -20.44 -0.06
CA LEU A 146 14.41 -21.67 0.68
C LEU A 146 13.27 -22.47 0.04
N PHE A 147 12.52 -21.84 -0.87
CA PHE A 147 11.37 -22.41 -1.58
C PHE A 147 11.57 -22.37 -3.10
N ASP A 148 12.82 -22.35 -3.58
CA ASP A 148 13.15 -22.36 -5.01
C ASP A 148 12.53 -21.20 -5.83
N ILE A 149 12.26 -20.06 -5.18
CA ILE A 149 11.80 -18.84 -5.86
C ILE A 149 13.01 -18.20 -6.59
N GLY A 150 13.19 -18.55 -7.86
CA GLY A 150 14.28 -18.08 -8.72
C GLY A 150 14.14 -16.64 -9.26
N ILE A 151 13.55 -15.72 -8.49
CA ILE A 151 13.30 -14.33 -8.94
C ILE A 151 14.41 -13.40 -8.42
N PRO A 152 15.02 -12.56 -9.30
CA PRO A 152 16.07 -11.66 -8.89
C PRO A 152 15.56 -10.56 -7.95
N ALA A 153 16.40 -10.17 -6.99
CA ALA A 153 16.07 -9.17 -5.96
C ALA A 153 15.58 -7.81 -6.52
N GLY A 154 16.06 -7.41 -7.70
CA GLY A 154 15.62 -6.19 -8.37
C GLY A 154 14.14 -6.22 -8.78
N ARG A 155 13.61 -7.40 -9.14
CA ARG A 155 12.18 -7.55 -9.49
C ARG A 155 11.28 -7.55 -8.25
N PHE A 156 11.75 -8.10 -7.13
CA PHE A 156 11.06 -7.92 -5.85
C PHE A 156 11.02 -6.46 -5.42
N ALA A 157 12.11 -5.71 -5.64
CA ALA A 157 12.14 -4.28 -5.35
C ALA A 157 11.14 -3.53 -6.22
N ALA A 158 11.04 -3.89 -7.51
CA ALA A 158 10.10 -3.29 -8.44
C ALA A 158 8.65 -3.46 -7.99
N ALA A 159 8.24 -4.70 -7.72
CA ALA A 159 6.87 -4.99 -7.29
C ALA A 159 6.56 -4.38 -5.91
N THR A 160 7.53 -4.34 -5.00
CA THR A 160 7.37 -3.69 -3.70
C THR A 160 7.24 -2.16 -3.83
N ALA A 161 7.88 -1.54 -4.81
CA ALA A 161 7.73 -0.11 -5.08
C ALA A 161 6.28 0.24 -5.48
N GLY A 162 5.60 -0.65 -6.22
CA GLY A 162 4.16 -0.52 -6.51
C GLY A 162 3.29 -0.44 -5.25
N SER A 163 3.53 -1.32 -4.27
CA SER A 163 2.86 -1.28 -2.95
C SER A 163 3.09 0.05 -2.22
N VAL A 164 4.33 0.55 -2.25
CA VAL A 164 4.68 1.85 -1.64
C VAL A 164 3.97 2.99 -2.36
N GLY A 165 3.95 3.00 -3.69
CA GLY A 165 3.26 4.00 -4.51
C GLY A 165 1.77 4.07 -4.18
N LEU A 166 1.08 2.93 -4.15
CA LEU A 166 -0.32 2.84 -3.73
C LEU A 166 -0.51 3.35 -2.30
N GLY A 167 0.35 2.92 -1.37
CA GLY A 167 0.32 3.38 0.01
C GLY A 167 0.47 4.91 0.13
N LEU A 168 1.37 5.51 -0.63
CA LEU A 168 1.58 6.96 -0.65
C LEU A 168 0.37 7.71 -1.21
N LEU A 169 -0.21 7.23 -2.32
CA LEU A 169 -1.39 7.85 -2.93
C LEU A 169 -2.58 7.82 -1.97
N TYR A 170 -2.99 6.63 -1.52
CA TYR A 170 -4.19 6.49 -0.69
C TYR A 170 -3.97 6.95 0.75
N GLY A 171 -2.76 6.82 1.29
CA GLY A 171 -2.36 7.45 2.55
C GLY A 171 -2.38 8.98 2.47
N GLY A 172 -1.96 9.54 1.34
CA GLY A 172 -2.06 10.97 1.03
C GLY A 172 -3.52 11.45 0.97
N ILE A 173 -4.41 10.70 0.31
CA ILE A 173 -5.86 10.98 0.30
C ILE A 173 -6.41 10.98 1.73
N ALA A 174 -6.10 9.96 2.54
CA ALA A 174 -6.53 9.88 3.93
C ALA A 174 -5.99 11.06 4.77
N LEU A 175 -4.73 11.43 4.59
CA LEU A 175 -4.13 12.60 5.23
C LEU A 175 -4.83 13.90 4.83
N CYS A 176 -5.13 14.07 3.55
CA CYS A 176 -5.86 15.24 3.04
C CYS A 176 -7.26 15.33 3.63
N LEU A 177 -7.99 14.21 3.69
CA LEU A 177 -9.32 14.17 4.29
C LEU A 177 -9.29 14.40 5.80
N SER A 178 -8.28 13.88 6.51
CA SER A 178 -8.15 14.10 7.94
C SER A 178 -7.81 15.55 8.26
N ALA A 179 -6.94 16.19 7.48
CA ALA A 179 -6.62 17.61 7.56
C ALA A 179 -7.84 18.50 7.27
N ALA A 180 -8.60 18.17 6.21
CA ALA A 180 -9.74 18.96 5.76
C ALA A 180 -10.95 18.87 6.70
N THR A 181 -11.22 17.69 7.25
CA THR A 181 -12.47 17.41 7.98
C THR A 181 -12.31 17.29 9.49
N GLY A 182 -11.12 16.93 9.98
CA GLY A 182 -10.89 16.63 11.40
C GLY A 182 -11.59 15.36 11.88
N ARG A 183 -12.20 14.58 10.98
CA ARG A 183 -12.99 13.39 11.32
C ARG A 183 -12.26 12.13 10.89
N ARG A 184 -11.71 11.39 11.85
CA ARG A 184 -10.93 10.18 11.56
C ARG A 184 -11.77 9.12 10.86
N GLY A 185 -13.00 8.91 11.32
CA GLY A 185 -13.92 7.92 10.75
C GLY A 185 -14.25 8.19 9.27
N LEU A 186 -14.50 9.46 8.92
CA LEU A 186 -14.80 9.86 7.54
C LEU A 186 -13.55 9.70 6.65
N SER A 187 -12.40 10.20 7.10
CA SER A 187 -11.14 10.05 6.37
C SER A 187 -10.81 8.57 6.09
N LEU A 188 -10.92 7.72 7.13
CA LEU A 188 -10.70 6.28 7.00
C LEU A 188 -11.68 5.64 6.01
N GLY A 189 -12.98 5.90 6.17
CA GLY A 189 -14.03 5.28 5.38
C GLY A 189 -13.97 5.68 3.90
N VAL A 190 -13.76 6.96 3.60
CA VAL A 190 -13.69 7.45 2.22
C VAL A 190 -12.41 6.96 1.54
N ALA A 191 -11.25 7.07 2.18
CA ALA A 191 -10.00 6.61 1.58
C ALA A 191 -9.98 5.09 1.37
N ALA A 192 -10.46 4.30 2.34
CA ALA A 192 -10.60 2.85 2.19
C ALA A 192 -11.65 2.47 1.14
N GLY A 193 -12.77 3.20 1.08
CA GLY A 193 -13.79 3.01 0.06
C GLY A 193 -13.28 3.28 -1.36
N LEU A 194 -12.51 4.36 -1.55
CA LEU A 194 -11.86 4.67 -2.83
C LEU A 194 -10.81 3.62 -3.21
N ALA A 195 -10.04 3.12 -2.24
CA ALA A 195 -9.08 2.04 -2.48
C ALA A 195 -9.77 0.74 -2.88
N GLY A 196 -10.82 0.35 -2.15
CA GLY A 196 -11.61 -0.84 -2.47
C GLY A 196 -12.33 -0.72 -3.82
N ALA A 197 -12.90 0.45 -4.13
CA ALA A 197 -13.52 0.70 -5.43
C ALA A 197 -12.50 0.64 -6.57
N GLY A 198 -11.30 1.21 -6.39
CA GLY A 198 -10.21 1.12 -7.38
C GLY A 198 -9.73 -0.30 -7.60
N PHE A 199 -9.62 -1.09 -6.53
CA PHE A 199 -9.29 -2.51 -6.61
C PHE A 199 -10.35 -3.28 -7.40
N LEU A 200 -11.63 -3.15 -7.02
CA LEU A 200 -12.74 -3.81 -7.70
C LEU A 200 -12.85 -3.39 -9.18
N TYR A 201 -12.65 -2.10 -9.46
CA TYR A 201 -12.62 -1.59 -10.82
C TYR A 201 -11.55 -2.30 -11.65
N THR A 202 -10.33 -2.43 -11.13
CA THR A 202 -9.20 -3.08 -11.82
C THR A 202 -9.43 -4.58 -12.00
N SER A 203 -10.05 -5.25 -11.03
CA SER A 203 -10.36 -6.67 -11.11
C SER A 203 -11.50 -6.98 -12.09
N ILE A 204 -12.47 -6.07 -12.25
CA ILE A 204 -13.67 -6.30 -13.06
C ILE A 204 -13.52 -5.77 -14.49
N ALA A 205 -12.77 -4.68 -14.66
CA ALA A 205 -12.65 -3.97 -15.94
C ALA A 205 -12.22 -4.86 -17.12
N PRO A 206 -11.29 -5.83 -16.99
CA PRO A 206 -10.94 -6.74 -18.09
C PRO A 206 -12.11 -7.59 -18.63
N PHE A 207 -13.19 -7.73 -17.85
CA PHE A 207 -14.39 -8.47 -18.26
C PHE A 207 -15.44 -7.60 -18.97
N VAL A 208 -15.27 -6.28 -18.97
CA VAL A 208 -16.26 -5.33 -19.51
C VAL A 208 -15.55 -4.37 -20.44
N THR A 209 -15.80 -4.49 -21.76
CA THR A 209 -15.08 -3.73 -22.80
C THR A 209 -15.08 -2.21 -22.56
N ALA A 210 -16.21 -1.66 -22.08
CA ALA A 210 -16.33 -0.24 -21.77
C ALA A 210 -15.46 0.23 -20.59
N LEU A 211 -15.08 -0.68 -19.68
CA LEU A 211 -14.20 -0.38 -18.56
C LEU A 211 -12.73 -0.65 -18.91
N ASP A 212 -12.47 -1.65 -19.76
CA ASP A 212 -11.12 -2.04 -20.22
C ASP A 212 -10.39 -0.89 -20.93
N ASP A 213 -11.10 -0.15 -21.80
CA ASP A 213 -10.58 1.04 -22.49
C ASP A 213 -10.12 2.17 -21.53
N HIS A 214 -10.53 2.11 -20.27
CA HIS A 214 -10.24 3.10 -19.23
C HIS A 214 -9.36 2.55 -18.10
N LEU A 215 -8.88 1.30 -18.20
CA LEU A 215 -8.08 0.64 -17.17
C LEU A 215 -6.82 1.43 -16.80
N GLY A 216 -6.26 2.16 -17.77
CA GLY A 216 -5.10 3.04 -17.60
C GLY A 216 -5.31 4.23 -16.64
N PHE A 217 -6.52 4.48 -16.15
CA PHE A 217 -6.77 5.46 -15.08
C PHE A 217 -6.69 4.87 -13.67
N SER A 218 -6.63 3.55 -13.53
CA SER A 218 -6.59 2.91 -12.22
C SER A 218 -5.20 2.99 -11.59
N PRO A 219 -5.08 3.49 -10.34
CA PRO A 219 -3.82 3.42 -9.60
C PRO A 219 -3.28 1.99 -9.40
N PHE A 220 -4.16 0.99 -9.35
CA PHE A 220 -3.74 -0.41 -9.25
C PHE A 220 -3.16 -0.91 -10.58
N GLN A 221 -3.65 -0.41 -11.71
CA GLN A 221 -3.06 -0.69 -13.02
C GLN A 221 -1.67 -0.08 -13.12
N TRP A 222 -1.48 1.15 -12.65
CA TRP A 222 -0.14 1.76 -12.56
C TRP A 222 0.82 0.94 -11.69
N ALA A 223 0.31 0.35 -10.59
CA ALA A 223 1.17 -0.41 -9.68
C ALA A 223 1.56 -1.80 -10.20
N TYR A 224 0.66 -2.49 -10.92
CA TYR A 224 0.81 -3.93 -11.21
C TYR A 224 0.40 -4.38 -12.62
N GLY A 225 -0.06 -3.47 -13.48
CA GLY A 225 -0.57 -3.78 -14.81
C GLY A 225 0.45 -4.49 -15.70
N ASP A 226 1.71 -4.04 -15.64
CA ASP A 226 2.81 -4.58 -16.45
C ASP A 226 3.53 -5.76 -15.77
N ASP A 227 3.01 -6.30 -14.66
CA ASP A 227 3.66 -7.38 -13.90
C ASP A 227 5.12 -7.07 -13.52
N PRO A 228 5.34 -6.15 -12.55
CA PRO A 228 6.68 -5.73 -12.16
C PRO A 228 7.57 -6.85 -11.62
N VAL A 229 6.98 -8.00 -11.23
CA VAL A 229 7.71 -9.22 -10.84
C VAL A 229 8.40 -9.86 -12.04
N ARG A 230 7.94 -9.61 -13.26
CA ARG A 230 8.55 -10.09 -14.52
C ARG A 230 9.31 -8.99 -15.26
N THR A 231 8.71 -7.82 -15.43
CA THR A 231 9.20 -6.75 -16.32
C THR A 231 10.10 -5.73 -15.62
N GLY A 232 9.94 -5.55 -14.30
CA GLY A 232 10.69 -4.57 -13.51
C GLY A 232 9.90 -3.30 -13.24
N VAL A 233 10.59 -2.21 -12.92
CA VAL A 233 9.94 -0.93 -12.56
C VAL A 233 9.50 -0.20 -13.81
N ASP A 234 8.20 0.12 -13.90
CA ASP A 234 7.75 1.25 -14.71
C ASP A 234 7.88 2.54 -13.91
N TRP A 235 8.81 3.40 -14.34
CA TRP A 235 9.09 4.66 -13.66
C TRP A 235 8.02 5.72 -13.89
N GLY A 236 7.29 5.66 -15.00
CA GLY A 236 6.20 6.59 -15.32
C GLY A 236 5.02 6.37 -14.38
N ASP A 237 4.59 5.13 -14.24
CA ASP A 237 3.48 4.76 -13.37
C ASP A 237 3.81 4.96 -11.89
N LEU A 238 5.03 4.63 -11.48
CA LEU A 238 5.51 4.91 -10.13
C LEU A 238 5.56 6.42 -9.85
N ALA A 239 5.92 7.24 -10.85
CA ALA A 239 5.90 8.70 -10.74
C ALA A 239 4.46 9.24 -10.61
N LEU A 240 3.47 8.65 -11.29
CA LEU A 240 2.06 9.01 -11.13
C LEU A 240 1.56 8.72 -9.71
N LEU A 241 1.87 7.54 -9.17
CA LEU A 241 1.48 7.14 -7.81
C LEU A 241 2.11 8.04 -6.75
N THR A 242 3.45 8.20 -6.82
CA THR A 242 4.20 9.02 -5.85
C THR A 242 3.86 10.51 -6.00
N GLY A 243 3.73 11.01 -7.23
CA GLY A 243 3.32 12.37 -7.53
C GLY A 243 1.91 12.68 -7.03
N GLY A 244 0.96 11.75 -7.19
CA GLY A 244 -0.38 11.86 -6.63
C GLY A 244 -0.37 11.90 -5.10
N GLY A 245 0.43 11.05 -4.44
CA GLY A 245 0.62 11.09 -2.99
C GLY A 245 1.18 12.44 -2.50
N LEU A 246 2.19 12.98 -3.19
CA LEU A 246 2.77 14.30 -2.91
C LEU A 246 1.76 15.43 -3.11
N LEU A 247 0.95 15.36 -4.18
CA LEU A 247 -0.12 16.32 -4.46
C LEU A 247 -1.13 16.34 -3.31
N PHE A 248 -1.63 15.19 -2.87
CA PHE A 248 -2.56 15.14 -1.75
C PHE A 248 -1.94 15.58 -0.43
N ALA A 249 -0.66 15.31 -0.17
CA ALA A 249 0.04 15.83 0.99
C ALA A 249 0.17 17.37 0.95
N ALA A 250 0.45 17.95 -0.23
CA ALA A 250 0.48 19.40 -0.42
C ALA A 250 -0.91 20.03 -0.22
N LEU A 251 -1.96 19.41 -0.76
CA LEU A 251 -3.35 19.83 -0.55
C LEU A 251 -3.73 19.75 0.93
N ALA A 252 -3.31 18.69 1.64
CA ALA A 252 -3.52 18.56 3.08
C ALA A 252 -2.91 19.75 3.86
N ALA A 253 -1.70 20.16 3.49
CA ALA A 253 -1.03 21.30 4.13
C ALA A 253 -1.77 22.62 3.89
N LEU A 254 -2.25 22.84 2.66
CA LEU A 254 -3.04 24.03 2.31
C LEU A 254 -4.39 24.07 3.01
N LEU A 255 -5.09 22.94 3.09
CA LEU A 255 -6.40 22.84 3.73
C LEU A 255 -6.30 23.01 5.24
N PHE A 256 -5.27 22.44 5.87
CA PHE A 256 -5.05 22.57 7.31
C PHE A 256 -4.67 24.00 7.72
N ASP A 257 -3.94 24.72 6.87
CA ASP A 257 -3.56 26.11 7.13
C ASP A 257 -4.76 27.06 7.08
N ARG A 258 -5.72 26.80 6.17
CA ARG A 258 -6.94 27.59 6.01
C ARG A 258 -8.06 27.25 6.99
N ARG A 259 -7.99 26.11 7.68
CA ARG A 259 -9.05 25.64 8.57
C ARG A 259 -8.91 26.28 9.95
N ASP A 260 -9.99 26.85 10.47
CA ASP A 260 -10.06 27.23 11.87
C ASP A 260 -10.05 25.95 12.74
N VAL A 261 -8.94 25.74 13.44
CA VAL A 261 -8.76 24.61 14.37
C VAL A 261 -9.30 25.06 15.73
N ARG A 262 -10.19 24.26 16.32
CA ARG A 262 -10.84 24.49 17.61
C ARG A 262 -10.59 23.29 18.52
#